data_AF-A0A7C0UHD2-F1
#
_entry.id   AF-A0A7C0UHD2-F1
#
_cell.length_a   1.000
_cell.length_b   1.000
_cell.length_c   1.000
_cell.angle_alpha   90.00
_cell.angle_beta   90.00
_cell.angle_gamma   90.00
#
_symmetry.space_group_name_H-M   'P 1'
#
loop_
_entity.id
_entity.type
_entity.pdbx_description
1 polymer ?
#
loop_
_entity_poly.entity_id
_entity_poly.type
_entity_poly.pdbx_seq_one_letter_code
_entity_poly.pdbx_strand_id
1 'polypeptide(L)'
;MPCIIYQTEGIVLEKKNFGEADMSLVVFTEDFGKIRVFAQGLRHLKSKLRYNLDLFSFSRFGLMALKDGWRLIDAEEITDNHGISSISEKLALFSRLS
;
A
#
# COMPACT_ATOMS: atom_id res chain seq x y z
N MET A 1 -15.35 -18.35 10.49
CA MET A 1 -15.55 -16.91 10.29
C MET A 1 -15.37 -16.66 8.80
N PRO A 2 -16.36 -16.15 8.06
CA PRO A 2 -16.17 -15.86 6.64
C PRO A 2 -15.05 -14.82 6.49
N CYS A 3 -14.09 -15.12 5.64
CA CYS A 3 -13.04 -14.19 5.26
C CYS A 3 -13.65 -13.15 4.31
N ILE A 4 -13.91 -11.94 4.81
CA ILE A 4 -14.36 -10.82 3.99
C ILE A 4 -13.13 -10.07 3.50
N ILE A 5 -13.04 -9.95 2.19
CA ILE A 5 -11.99 -9.20 1.50
C ILE A 5 -12.61 -7.89 1.03
N TYR A 6 -11.99 -6.79 1.40
CA TYR A 6 -12.34 -5.45 0.97
C TYR A 6 -11.39 -5.02 -0.13
N GLN A 7 -11.92 -4.36 -1.16
CA GLN A 7 -11.11 -3.70 -2.18
C GLN A 7 -11.34 -2.19 -2.03
N THR A 8 -10.25 -1.44 -1.91
CA THR A 8 -10.31 0.01 -1.73
C THR A 8 -9.12 0.65 -2.44
N GLU A 9 -9.27 1.89 -2.87
CA GLU A 9 -8.20 2.65 -3.50
C GLU A 9 -7.53 3.56 -2.49
N GLY A 10 -6.23 3.81 -2.66
CA GLY A 10 -5.50 4.60 -1.70
C GLY A 10 -4.06 4.92 -2.09
N ILE A 11 -3.41 5.70 -1.23
CA ILE A 11 -2.02 6.13 -1.39
C ILE A 11 -1.17 5.53 -0.28
N VAL A 12 0.01 5.02 -0.64
CA VAL A 12 1.01 4.58 0.35
C VAL A 12 1.71 5.80 0.95
N LEU A 13 1.61 5.98 2.27
CA LEU A 13 2.28 7.07 2.98
C LEU A 13 3.62 6.64 3.57
N GLU A 14 3.69 5.43 4.10
CA GLU A 14 4.87 4.91 4.76
C GLU A 14 5.03 3.43 4.42
N LYS A 15 6.27 3.02 4.20
CA LYS A 15 6.66 1.63 3.95
C LYS A 15 7.76 1.24 4.91
N LYS A 16 7.52 0.22 5.72
CA LYS A 16 8.49 -0.32 6.67
C LYS A 16 8.62 -1.83 6.50
N ASN A 17 9.76 -2.27 6.00
CA ASN A 17 10.06 -3.70 5.87
C ASN A 17 10.34 -4.29 7.25
N PHE A 18 9.74 -5.44 7.55
CA PHE A 18 9.98 -6.22 8.76
C PHE A 18 10.56 -7.59 8.35
N GLY A 19 11.87 -7.78 8.52
CA GLY A 19 12.54 -9.04 8.14
C GLY A 19 12.64 -9.27 6.62
N GLU A 20 12.79 -10.53 6.20
CA GLU A 20 13.04 -10.89 4.79
C GLU A 20 11.80 -10.94 3.90
N ALA A 21 10.60 -11.12 4.46
CA ALA A 21 9.38 -11.37 3.69
C ALA A 21 8.14 -10.63 4.19
N ASP A 22 8.21 -9.92 5.32
CA ASP A 22 7.08 -9.19 5.88
C ASP A 22 7.29 -7.68 5.78
N MET A 23 6.20 -6.94 5.69
CA MET A 23 6.23 -5.49 5.56
C MET A 23 4.99 -4.87 6.19
N SER A 24 5.19 -3.75 6.88
CA SER A 24 4.12 -2.89 7.37
C SER A 24 4.03 -1.67 6.46
N LEU A 25 2.82 -1.37 6.00
CA LEU A 25 2.49 -0.21 5.20
C LEU A 25 1.53 0.68 5.98
N VAL A 26 1.67 1.99 5.83
CA VAL A 26 0.64 2.94 6.21
C VAL A 26 0.02 3.43 4.92
N VAL A 27 -1.26 3.12 4.74
CA VAL A 27 -2.01 3.45 3.52
C VAL A 27 -3.14 4.39 3.91
N PHE A 28 -3.30 5.45 3.12
CA PHE A 28 -4.48 6.29 3.17
C PHE A 28 -5.47 5.82 2.12
N THR A 29 -6.54 5.18 2.57
CA THR A 29 -7.60 4.62 1.74
C THR A 29 -8.79 5.58 1.68
N GLU A 30 -9.55 5.54 0.60
CA GLU A 30 -10.77 6.35 0.46
C GLU A 30 -11.87 5.89 1.44
N ASP A 31 -12.07 4.58 1.59
CA ASP A 31 -13.19 4.03 2.37
C ASP A 31 -12.91 3.96 3.88
N PHE A 32 -11.66 3.69 4.27
CA PHE A 32 -11.28 3.43 5.67
C PHE A 32 -10.34 4.50 6.24
N GLY A 33 -9.95 5.50 5.45
CA GLY A 33 -8.99 6.51 5.84
C GLY A 33 -7.58 5.94 6.04
N LYS A 34 -6.84 6.51 6.99
CA LYS A 34 -5.45 6.11 7.31
C LYS A 34 -5.44 4.81 8.10
N ILE A 35 -4.98 3.73 7.50
CA ILE A 35 -4.86 2.41 8.13
C ILE A 35 -3.43 1.87 8.05
N ARG A 36 -3.05 1.08 9.06
CA ARG A 36 -1.81 0.30 9.03
C ARG A 36 -2.12 -1.10 8.55
N VAL A 37 -1.43 -1.53 7.51
CA VAL A 37 -1.64 -2.81 6.84
C VAL A 37 -0.38 -3.65 6.96
N PHE A 38 -0.54 -4.93 7.26
CA PHE A 38 0.54 -5.90 7.30
C PHE A 38 0.52 -6.78 6.04
N ALA A 39 1.59 -6.74 5.27
CA ALA A 39 1.85 -7.66 4.18
C ALA A 39 2.75 -8.78 4.71
N GLN A 40 2.22 -10.00 4.79
CA GLN A 40 2.98 -11.17 5.21
C GLN A 40 3.33 -12.01 3.97
N GLY A 41 4.58 -12.47 3.86
CA GLY A 41 4.97 -13.38 2.78
C GLY A 41 4.99 -12.74 1.38
N LEU A 42 5.63 -11.57 1.25
CA LEU A 42 5.87 -10.89 -0.04
C LEU A 42 6.53 -11.78 -1.11
N ARG A 43 7.16 -12.90 -0.72
CA ARG A 43 7.72 -13.91 -1.64
C ARG A 43 6.67 -14.72 -2.42
N HIS A 44 5.44 -14.86 -1.90
CA HIS A 44 4.35 -15.60 -2.56
C HIS A 44 3.31 -14.70 -3.23
N LEU A 45 3.35 -13.40 -2.93
CA LEU A 45 2.50 -12.40 -3.53
C LEU A 45 2.97 -12.15 -4.96
N LYS A 46 2.24 -12.70 -5.93
CA LYS A 46 2.50 -12.64 -7.38
C LYS A 46 3.02 -11.25 -7.76
N SER A 47 4.33 -11.14 -7.99
CA SER A 47 5.18 -10.11 -8.64
C SER A 47 4.79 -8.62 -8.72
N LYS A 48 3.52 -8.21 -8.65
CA LYS A 48 3.05 -6.82 -8.71
C LYS A 48 3.22 -6.08 -7.37
N LEU A 49 2.96 -6.73 -6.24
CA LEU A 49 3.05 -6.10 -4.92
C LEU A 49 4.44 -5.56 -4.55
N ARG A 50 5.52 -6.23 -4.97
CA ARG A 50 6.89 -5.83 -4.59
C ARG A 50 7.41 -4.63 -5.39
N TYR A 51 6.92 -4.44 -6.61
CA TYR A 51 7.34 -3.36 -7.53
C TYR A 51 6.40 -2.14 -7.50
N ASN A 52 5.12 -2.34 -7.19
CA ASN A 52 4.09 -1.31 -7.36
C ASN A 52 3.67 -0.60 -6.06
N LEU A 53 4.24 -1.01 -4.92
CA LEU A 53 4.10 -0.37 -3.62
C LEU A 53 5.27 0.59 -3.38
N ASP A 54 5.37 1.61 -4.21
CA ASP A 54 6.28 2.73 -3.96
C ASP A 54 5.64 3.75 -3.02
N LEU A 55 6.51 4.49 -2.33
CA LEU A 55 6.05 5.57 -1.46
C LEU A 55 5.29 6.58 -2.33
N PHE A 56 4.10 6.98 -1.90
CA PHE A 56 3.21 7.90 -2.60
C PHE A 56 2.61 7.40 -3.92
N SER A 57 2.66 6.10 -4.21
CA SER A 57 1.90 5.54 -5.34
C SER A 57 0.41 5.42 -4.99
N PHE A 58 -0.44 5.67 -5.99
CA PHE A 58 -1.88 5.44 -5.91
C PHE A 58 -2.20 4.05 -6.46
N SER A 59 -2.78 3.20 -5.62
CA SER A 59 -3.01 1.79 -5.93
C SER A 59 -4.33 1.33 -5.33
N ARG A 60 -4.90 0.29 -5.94
CA ARG A 60 -6.03 -0.47 -5.40
C ARG A 60 -5.48 -1.57 -4.50
N PHE A 61 -5.99 -1.66 -3.28
CA PHE A 61 -5.58 -2.61 -2.26
C PHE A 61 -6.68 -3.61 -1.96
N GLY A 62 -6.33 -4.90 -1.98
CA GLY A 62 -7.13 -5.99 -1.44
C GLY A 62 -6.77 -6.23 0.03
N LEU A 63 -7.70 -5.92 0.93
CA LEU A 63 -7.51 -5.95 2.38
C LEU A 63 -8.38 -7.01 3.04
N MET A 64 -7.79 -7.80 3.93
CA MET A 64 -8.52 -8.68 4.84
C MET A 64 -8.68 -7.98 6.19
N ALA A 65 -9.91 -7.86 6.69
CA ALA A 65 -10.13 -7.49 8.07
C ALA A 65 -9.82 -8.69 8.98
N LEU A 66 -8.82 -8.52 9.85
CA LEU A 66 -8.48 -9.46 10.92
C LEU A 66 -9.05 -8.94 12.25
N LYS A 67 -8.98 -9.76 13.30
CA LYS A 67 -9.43 -9.38 14.63
C LYS A 67 -8.69 -8.14 15.18
N ASP A 68 -7.40 -8.03 14.89
CA ASP A 68 -6.51 -6.99 15.45
C ASP A 68 -5.80 -6.15 14.37
N GLY A 69 -6.34 -6.08 13.15
CA GLY A 69 -5.78 -5.21 12.12
C GLY A 69 -6.16 -5.57 10.68
N TRP A 70 -5.37 -5.06 9.74
CA TRP A 70 -5.57 -5.25 8.30
C TRP A 70 -4.42 -6.05 7.71
N ARG A 71 -4.76 -7.05 6.90
CA ARG A 71 -3.78 -7.80 6.12
C ARG A 71 -3.90 -7.47 4.65
N LEU A 72 -2.77 -7.18 4.02
CA LEU A 72 -2.70 -7.01 2.58
C LEU A 72 -2.74 -8.38 1.92
N ILE A 73 -3.69 -8.56 1.01
CA ILE A 73 -3.83 -9.77 0.19
C ILE A 73 -3.41 -9.48 -1.25
N ASP A 74 -3.71 -8.29 -1.75
CA ASP A 74 -3.42 -7.90 -3.13
C ASP A 74 -3.14 -6.41 -3.23
N ALA A 75 -2.36 -6.01 -4.23
CA ALA A 75 -2.26 -4.61 -4.64
C ALA A 75 -2.05 -4.51 -6.15
N GLU A 76 -2.81 -3.62 -6.75
CA GLU A 76 -2.74 -3.29 -8.16
C GLU A 76 -2.51 -1.79 -8.29
N GLU A 77 -1.41 -1.40 -8.95
CA GLU A 77 -1.19 0.02 -9.24
C GLU A 77 -2.19 0.50 -10.25
N ILE A 78 -2.75 1.67 -9.97
CA ILE A 78 -3.59 2.37 -10.92
C ILE A 78 -2.63 3.26 -11.70
N THR A 79 -2.14 2.76 -12.84
CA THR A 79 -1.21 3.47 -13.72
C THR A 79 -1.92 4.63 -14.43
N ASP A 80 -2.19 5.71 -13.71
CA ASP A 80 -2.52 6.99 -14.30
C ASP A 80 -1.25 7.86 -14.31
N ASN A 81 -0.41 7.61 -15.33
CA ASN A 81 0.95 8.17 -15.46
C ASN A 81 1.01 9.71 -15.43
N HIS A 82 -0.11 10.40 -15.65
CA HIS A 82 -0.13 11.86 -15.73
C HIS A 82 -0.28 12.56 -14.37
N GLY A 83 -0.94 11.93 -13.39
CA GLY A 83 -1.16 12.54 -12.07
C GLY A 83 -0.11 12.17 -11.01
N ILE A 84 0.34 10.91 -11.03
CA ILE A 84 1.18 10.34 -9.97
C ILE A 84 2.64 10.85 -10.05
N SER A 85 3.16 11.06 -11.26
CA SER A 85 4.49 11.65 -11.48
C SER A 85 4.58 13.05 -10.86
N SER A 86 3.57 13.90 -11.07
CA SER A 86 3.54 15.25 -10.52
C SER A 86 3.47 15.26 -8.98
N ILE A 87 2.72 14.34 -8.37
CA ILE A 87 2.57 14.26 -6.91
C ILE A 87 3.83 13.68 -6.26
N SER A 88 4.40 12.62 -6.85
CA SER A 88 5.62 11.99 -6.33
C SER A 88 6.84 12.92 -6.44
N GLU A 89 6.98 13.68 -7.54
CA GLU A 89 8.01 14.73 -7.67
C GLU A 89 7.85 15.81 -6.59
N LYS A 90 6.61 16.27 -6.35
CA LYS A 90 6.32 17.31 -5.37
C LYS A 90 6.62 16.82 -3.94
N LEU A 91 6.24 15.58 -3.61
CA LEU A 91 6.51 14.97 -2.31
C LEU A 91 8.01 14.64 -2.11
N ALA A 92 8.71 14.24 -3.17
CA ALA A 92 10.17 14.06 -3.14
C ALA A 92 10.92 15.39 -2.93
N LEU A 93 10.39 16.51 -3.44
CA LEU A 93 10.93 17.83 -3.12
C LEU A 93 10.72 18.19 -1.64
N PHE A 94 9.54 17.88 -1.08
CA PHE A 94 9.25 18.13 0.34
C PHE A 94 10.13 17.31 1.29
N SER A 95 10.46 16.05 0.96
CA SER A 95 11.30 15.21 1.81
C SER A 95 12.78 15.61 1.82
N ARG A 96 13.25 16.34 0.80
CA ARG A 96 14.65 16.83 0.68
C ARG A 96 14.92 18.13 1.43
N LEU A 97 13.87 18.81 1.88
CA LEU A 97 13.96 20.10 2.57
C LEU A 97 13.98 19.98 4.10
N SER A 98 14.02 18.75 4.65
CA SER A 98 14.01 18.48 6.08
C SER A 98 15.30 17.88 6.60
#